data_AF-A0A074MYU7-F1
#
_entry.id   AF-A0A074MYU7-F1
#
_cell.length_a   1.000
_cell.length_b   1.000
_cell.length_c   1.000
_cell.angle_alpha   90.00
_cell.angle_beta   90.00
_cell.angle_gamma   90.00
#
_symmetry.space_group_name_H-M   'P 1'
#
loop_
_entity.id
_entity.type
_entity.pdbx_description
1 polymer ?
#
loop_
_entity_poly.entity_id
_entity_poly.type
_entity_poly.pdbx_seq_one_letter_code
_entity_poly.pdbx_strand_id
1 'polypeptide(L)'
;MASKDLPALEPAQKRWALAAACLFLVGIGFLGFSLNTGIMRPFAIGWVALQIFGYVGAIRMAKGDFAHQLFKSQIMLHVMAVLLLVVVMVRAFQ
;
A
#
# COMPACT_ATOMS: atom_id res chain seq x y z
N MET A 1 31.07 4.06 -13.71
CA MET A 1 29.92 4.58 -12.94
C MET A 1 28.93 5.13 -13.94
N ALA A 2 27.80 4.44 -14.18
CA ALA A 2 26.82 4.89 -15.16
C ALA A 2 25.74 5.70 -14.44
N SER A 3 25.98 7.00 -14.25
CA SER A 3 24.89 7.97 -14.12
C SER A 3 24.28 8.16 -15.50
N LYS A 4 23.53 7.15 -15.97
CA LYS A 4 22.56 7.35 -17.03
C LYS A 4 21.39 8.03 -16.34
N ASP A 5 21.11 9.28 -16.68
CA ASP A 5 19.90 9.97 -16.28
C ASP A 5 18.72 9.04 -16.54
N LEU A 6 18.19 8.46 -15.46
CA LEU A 6 16.99 7.65 -15.55
C LEU A 6 15.88 8.58 -16.00
N PRO A 7 15.08 8.21 -17.02
CA PRO A 7 14.00 9.07 -17.48
C PRO A 7 13.10 9.40 -16.28
N ALA A 8 12.76 10.68 -16.13
CA ALA A 8 11.88 11.12 -15.08
C ALA A 8 10.55 10.36 -15.16
N LEU A 9 9.98 9.98 -14.01
CA LEU A 9 8.70 9.29 -13.98
C LEU A 9 7.61 10.14 -14.65
N GLU A 10 6.80 9.46 -15.46
CA GLU A 10 5.62 10.07 -16.07
C GLU A 10 4.65 10.55 -14.97
N PRO A 11 3.85 11.61 -15.22
CA PRO A 11 2.89 12.12 -14.24
C PRO A 11 1.94 11.05 -13.72
N ALA A 12 1.55 10.09 -14.56
CA ALA A 12 0.72 8.96 -14.14
C ALA A 12 1.44 8.07 -13.12
N GLN A 13 2.69 7.71 -13.36
CA GLN A 13 3.50 6.89 -12.45
C GLN A 13 3.66 7.58 -11.09
N LYS A 14 3.88 8.90 -11.08
CA LYS A 14 3.96 9.69 -9.84
C LYS A 14 2.69 9.61 -9.01
N ARG A 15 1.51 9.72 -9.64
CA ARG A 15 0.21 9.63 -8.95
C ARG A 15 -0.02 8.25 -8.33
N TRP A 16 0.30 7.18 -9.05
CA TRP A 16 0.14 5.81 -8.54
C TRP A 16 1.15 5.48 -7.45
N ALA A 17 2.40 5.94 -7.57
CA ALA A 17 3.38 5.84 -6.50
C ALA A 17 2.94 6.58 -5.24
N LEU A 18 2.39 7.79 -5.39
CA LEU A 18 1.82 8.56 -4.28
C LEU A 18 0.64 7.83 -3.61
N ALA A 19 -0.28 7.28 -4.41
CA ALA A 19 -1.41 6.52 -3.89
C ALA A 19 -0.96 5.30 -3.06
N ALA A 20 0.01 4.53 -3.57
CA ALA A 20 0.59 3.41 -2.83
C ALA A 20 1.29 3.86 -1.55
N ALA A 21 2.05 4.96 -1.60
CA ALA A 21 2.71 5.53 -0.43
C ALA A 21 1.70 5.98 0.64
N CYS A 22 0.61 6.66 0.25
CA CYS A 22 -0.46 7.04 1.16
C CYS A 22 -1.10 5.82 1.84
N LEU A 23 -1.46 4.78 1.08
CA LEU A 23 -2.02 3.54 1.64
C LEU A 23 -1.04 2.83 2.59
N PHE A 24 0.24 2.85 2.25
CA PHE A 24 1.27 2.28 3.10
C PHE A 24 1.36 3.04 4.42
N LEU A 25 1.36 4.37 4.38
CA LEU A 25 1.34 5.21 5.59
C LEU A 25 0.08 4.99 6.44
N VAL A 26 -1.08 4.76 5.83
CA VAL A 26 -2.29 4.33 6.57
C VAL A 26 -2.04 3.00 7.28
N GLY A 27 -1.45 2.02 6.60
CA GLY A 27 -1.08 0.74 7.19
C GLY A 27 -0.11 0.89 8.37
N ILE A 28 0.91 1.74 8.24
CA ILE A 28 1.87 2.04 9.32
C ILE A 28 1.19 2.73 10.50
N GLY A 29 0.34 3.73 10.25
CA GLY A 29 -0.43 4.40 11.30
C GLY A 29 -1.34 3.42 12.05
N PHE A 30 -2.04 2.56 11.32
CA PHE A 30 -2.88 1.51 11.90
C PHE A 30 -2.06 0.47 12.68
N LEU A 31 -0.87 0.11 12.21
CA LEU A 31 0.06 -0.74 12.97
C LEU A 31 0.47 -0.09 14.29
N GLY A 32 0.83 1.21 14.28
CA GLY A 32 1.14 1.96 15.50
C GLY A 32 -0.02 1.95 16.50
N PHE A 33 -1.24 2.25 16.04
CA PHE A 33 -2.46 2.15 16.85
C PHE A 33 -2.66 0.75 17.43
N SER A 34 -2.49 -0.28 16.60
CA SER A 34 -2.71 -1.67 16.95
C SER A 34 -1.68 -2.17 17.98
N LEU A 35 -0.41 -1.79 17.84
CA LEU A 35 0.64 -2.11 18.79
C LEU A 35 0.40 -1.46 20.15
N ASN A 36 -0.10 -0.21 20.17
CA ASN A 36 -0.40 0.54 21.37
C ASN A 36 -1.63 0.01 22.14
N THR A 37 -2.74 -0.27 21.44
CA THR A 37 -4.02 -0.68 22.06
C THR A 37 -4.16 -2.19 22.22
N GLY A 38 -3.41 -2.93 21.42
CA GLY A 38 -3.51 -4.37 21.30
C GLY A 38 -4.62 -4.91 20.39
N ILE A 39 -5.43 -4.02 19.84
CA ILE A 39 -6.56 -4.36 18.97
C ILE A 39 -6.05 -4.77 17.59
N MET A 40 -6.51 -5.91 17.07
CA MET A 40 -6.22 -6.37 15.70
C MET A 40 -4.72 -6.53 15.36
N ARG A 41 -3.84 -6.75 16.35
CA ARG A 41 -2.38 -6.86 16.17
C ARG A 41 -1.93 -7.80 15.04
N PRO A 42 -2.41 -9.06 14.98
CA PRO A 42 -1.99 -9.97 13.92
C PRO A 42 -2.38 -9.45 12.52
N PHE A 43 -3.57 -8.86 12.40
CA PHE A 43 -4.05 -8.29 11.15
C PHE A 43 -3.21 -7.09 10.72
N ALA A 44 -2.89 -6.16 11.62
CA ALA A 44 -2.08 -4.98 11.29
C ALA A 44 -0.66 -5.36 10.83
N ILE A 45 -0.01 -6.29 11.53
CA ILE A 45 1.31 -6.81 11.16
C ILE A 45 1.26 -7.49 9.79
N GLY A 46 0.30 -8.41 9.61
CA GLY A 46 0.14 -9.15 8.36
C GLY A 46 -0.20 -8.24 7.18
N TRP A 47 -1.01 -7.21 7.40
CA TRP A 47 -1.39 -6.27 6.35
C TRP A 47 -0.23 -5.40 5.90
N VAL A 48 0.60 -4.88 6.81
CA VAL A 48 1.82 -4.15 6.44
C VAL A 48 2.80 -5.06 5.70
N ALA A 49 3.00 -6.29 6.16
CA ALA A 49 3.84 -7.26 5.45
C ALA A 49 3.31 -7.52 4.03
N LEU A 50 2.00 -7.72 3.88
CA LEU A 50 1.35 -7.92 2.58
C LEU A 50 1.54 -6.70 1.66
N GLN A 51 1.43 -5.47 2.17
CA GLN A 51 1.69 -4.27 1.37
C GLN A 51 3.14 -4.22 0.86
N ILE A 52 4.13 -4.54 1.72
CA ILE A 52 5.54 -4.56 1.34
C ILE A 52 5.76 -5.57 0.20
N PHE A 53 5.37 -6.83 0.42
CA PHE A 53 5.58 -7.88 -0.58
C PHE A 53 4.75 -7.68 -1.84
N GLY A 54 3.51 -7.20 -1.69
CA GLY A 54 2.59 -6.92 -2.80
C GLY A 54 3.12 -5.80 -3.70
N TYR A 55 3.48 -4.65 -3.13
CA TYR A 55 4.03 -3.53 -3.91
C TYR A 55 5.39 -3.85 -4.51
N VAL A 56 6.34 -4.38 -3.72
CA VAL A 56 7.68 -4.72 -4.24
C VAL A 56 7.60 -5.81 -5.30
N GLY A 57 6.80 -6.85 -5.09
CA GLY A 57 6.58 -7.91 -6.05
C GLY A 57 5.95 -7.39 -7.35
N ALA A 58 4.90 -6.58 -7.25
CA ALA A 58 4.23 -6.01 -8.42
C ALA A 58 5.14 -5.06 -9.21
N ILE A 59 5.90 -4.17 -8.54
CA ILE A 59 6.85 -3.27 -9.20
C ILE A 59 7.96 -4.08 -9.89
N ARG A 60 8.49 -5.12 -9.23
CA ARG A 60 9.53 -5.98 -9.81
C ARG A 60 9.04 -6.70 -11.06
N MET A 61 7.82 -7.24 -11.03
CA MET A 61 7.19 -7.89 -12.19
C MET A 61 6.85 -6.89 -13.29
N ALA A 62 6.46 -5.66 -12.93
CA ALA A 62 6.22 -4.54 -13.84
C ALA A 62 7.51 -3.87 -14.35
N LYS A 63 8.69 -4.41 -14.04
CA LYS A 63 10.00 -3.87 -14.44
C LYS A 63 10.19 -2.39 -14.05
N GLY A 64 9.63 -1.99 -12.89
CA GLY A 64 9.71 -0.62 -12.40
C GLY A 64 8.58 0.32 -12.86
N ASP A 65 7.63 -0.15 -13.67
CA ASP A 65 6.52 0.69 -14.12
C ASP A 65 5.38 0.78 -13.08
N PHE A 66 5.29 1.93 -12.40
CA PHE A 66 4.23 2.24 -11.45
C PHE A 66 2.84 2.46 -12.10
N ALA A 67 2.76 2.64 -13.42
CA ALA A 67 1.50 2.74 -14.14
C ALA A 67 1.00 1.38 -14.67
N HIS A 68 1.78 0.32 -14.45
CA HIS A 68 1.43 -1.03 -14.88
C HIS A 68 0.16 -1.54 -14.18
N GLN A 69 -0.66 -2.31 -14.90
CA GLN A 69 -1.94 -2.81 -14.38
C GLN A 69 -1.77 -3.66 -13.11
N LEU A 70 -0.71 -4.47 -13.03
CA LEU A 70 -0.41 -5.27 -11.84
C LEU A 70 -0.22 -4.43 -10.58
N PHE A 71 0.53 -3.33 -10.67
CA PHE A 71 0.76 -2.43 -9.55
C PHE A 71 -0.52 -1.69 -9.15
N LYS A 72 -1.28 -1.21 -10.14
CA LYS A 72 -2.60 -0.60 -9.92
C LYS A 72 -3.56 -1.57 -9.21
N SER A 73 -3.58 -2.84 -9.60
CA SER A 73 -4.41 -3.86 -8.94
C SER A 73 -4.01 -4.04 -7.47
N GLN A 74 -2.71 -4.01 -7.12
CA GLN A 74 -2.29 -4.06 -5.72
C GLN A 74 -2.80 -2.85 -4.91
N ILE A 75 -2.69 -1.65 -5.47
CA ILE A 75 -3.27 -0.44 -4.86
C ILE A 75 -4.77 -0.63 -4.64
N MET A 76 -5.51 -1.08 -5.65
CA MET A 76 -6.94 -1.29 -5.56
C MET A 76 -7.32 -2.33 -4.50
N LEU A 77 -6.56 -3.43 -4.39
CA LEU A 77 -6.77 -4.43 -3.32
C LEU A 77 -6.65 -3.81 -1.93
N HIS A 78 -5.67 -2.94 -1.72
CA HIS A 78 -5.48 -2.26 -0.43
C HIS A 78 -6.49 -1.14 -0.18
N VAL A 79 -6.98 -0.45 -1.22
CA VAL A 79 -8.14 0.45 -1.11
C VAL A 79 -9.36 -0.32 -0.60
N MET A 80 -9.65 -1.49 -1.19
CA MET A 80 -10.76 -2.33 -0.70
C MET A 80 -10.54 -2.79 0.73
N ALA A 81 -9.31 -3.17 1.10
CA ALA A 81 -8.99 -3.53 2.48
C ALA A 81 -9.24 -2.39 3.47
N VAL A 82 -8.87 -1.15 3.12
CA VAL A 82 -9.17 0.05 3.92
C VAL A 82 -10.68 0.24 4.05
N LEU A 83 -11.44 0.17 2.95
CA LEU A 83 -12.88 0.34 2.98
C LEU A 83 -13.56 -0.70 3.87
N LEU A 84 -13.17 -1.97 3.74
CA LEU A 84 -13.69 -3.06 4.58
C LEU A 84 -13.32 -2.87 6.06
N LEU A 85 -12.09 -2.42 6.34
CA LEU A 85 -11.66 -2.10 7.70
C LEU A 85 -12.54 -0.99 8.29
N VAL A 86 -12.79 0.09 7.55
CA VAL A 86 -13.68 1.18 7.98
C VAL A 86 -15.09 0.66 8.26
N VAL A 87 -15.65 -0.16 7.38
CA VAL A 87 -17.00 -0.74 7.58
C VAL A 87 -17.06 -1.60 8.86
N VAL A 88 -16.06 -2.45 9.09
CA VAL A 88 -16.00 -3.29 10.31
C VAL A 88 -15.86 -2.42 11.55
N MET A 89 -15.01 -1.39 11.51
CA MET A 89 -14.82 -0.46 12.63
C MET A 89 -16.12 0.28 12.93
N VAL A 90 -16.78 0.88 11.93
CA VAL A 90 -18.07 1.57 12.11
C VAL A 90 -19.11 0.63 12.72
N ARG A 91 -19.22 -0.60 12.21
CA ARG A 91 -20.15 -1.61 12.74
C ARG A 91 -19.83 -2.03 14.18
N ALA A 92 -18.56 -2.00 14.60
CA ALA A 92 -18.18 -2.31 15.97
C ALA A 92 -18.57 -1.21 16.98
N PHE A 93 -18.83 0.02 16.50
CA PHE A 93 -19.23 1.16 17.33
C PHE A 93 -20.74 1.49 17.25
N GLN A 94 -21.50 0.72 16.46
CA GLN A 94 -22.98 0.78 16.42
C GLN A 94 -23.56 -0.31 17.31
#